data_AF-K1XQ45-F1
#
_entry.id   AF-K1XQ45-F1
#
_cell.length_a   1.000
_cell.length_b   1.000
_cell.length_c   1.000
_cell.angle_alpha   90.00
_cell.angle_beta   90.00
_cell.angle_gamma   90.00
#
_symmetry.space_group_name_H-M   'P 1'
#
loop_
_entity.id
_entity.type
_entity.pdbx_description
1 polymer ?
#
loop_
_entity_poly.entity_id
_entity_poly.type
_entity_poly.pdbx_seq_one_letter_code
_entity_poly.pdbx_strand_id
1 'polypeptide(L)'
;MKLLMNEFGIHGSPTEVLLDHAGEQLAFNIALFDKMSFSGGFDIFEEINGYWSRLPVTEQDKIFIIYKKIKDVFDSVWDMSELTRQLYVLVKELYDHHELTDIRHWMDFHSNLVLPDGLRDSFLTSQETSSTRERTYLKDDYKWLVTMTIALRAMIPIWGEFIARTRKETGTVFKEYYAFQLLAYSNIAKSEPMERLRVYVEHSMATDKSMSAAILGGISSEDFPTWVLGLVVVRRLTVGDVRGVETNSSLVTFIYKFIGQKVKGHDNSFIGLVKEKVVEGQGQEGENNLSKLEGYKIKQEFPAGDIAIIGFYLQNPLNIAKMICPEIDPELVLQSIVNVQSLDVEQIWKPQTVLMQWVLSSVIPPRGLLHISKALSLNAMGVTSALLWHRGHYELAGLLSATEQLNQEELLLGGTDSRARITREQMEQLDVLYPFSRKPVGKQKVIKRLNPAAEAIDSVASMFSGHDWKLTLPSEMIEKITGNPNNRRYATPYDIKIKLAKLAIELASRTF
;
A
#
# COMPACT_ATOMS: atom_id res chain seq x y z
N MET A 1 0.06 -9.74 -31.81
CA MET A 1 -0.22 -8.89 -30.64
C MET A 1 -0.02 -9.65 -29.33
N LYS A 2 0.68 -9.06 -28.35
CA LYS A 2 0.90 -9.64 -27.02
C LYS A 2 1.18 -8.57 -25.95
N LEU A 3 0.71 -8.79 -24.73
CA LEU A 3 1.13 -8.08 -23.53
C LEU A 3 2.29 -8.81 -22.88
N LEU A 4 3.33 -8.07 -22.50
CA LEU A 4 4.51 -8.59 -21.84
C LEU A 4 4.79 -7.77 -20.57
N MET A 5 5.02 -8.47 -19.46
CA MET A 5 5.64 -7.85 -18.29
C MET A 5 7.05 -7.44 -18.63
N ASN A 6 7.37 -6.15 -18.47
CA ASN A 6 8.73 -5.69 -18.55
C ASN A 6 9.32 -5.59 -17.14
N GLU A 7 9.83 -6.72 -16.65
CA GLU A 7 10.63 -6.74 -15.43
C GLU A 7 12.02 -6.19 -15.77
N PHE A 8 12.17 -4.87 -15.80
CA PHE A 8 13.52 -4.31 -15.65
C PHE A 8 14.00 -4.65 -14.24
N GLY A 9 14.79 -5.72 -14.17
CA GLY A 9 15.51 -6.11 -12.97
C GLY A 9 16.32 -4.91 -12.47
N ILE A 10 16.19 -4.68 -11.15
CA ILE A 10 16.91 -3.72 -10.29
C ILE A 10 16.13 -2.44 -9.99
N HIS A 11 15.61 -2.42 -8.77
CA HIS A 11 15.15 -1.31 -7.90
C HIS A 11 14.85 0.06 -8.53
N GLY A 12 13.55 0.40 -8.59
CA GLY A 12 13.06 1.79 -8.59
C GLY A 12 12.28 2.23 -9.83
N SER A 13 12.35 1.49 -10.93
CA SER A 13 11.55 1.75 -12.14
C SER A 13 10.08 1.38 -11.88
N PRO A 14 9.10 2.16 -12.37
CA PRO A 14 7.72 1.69 -12.38
C PRO A 14 7.67 0.40 -13.20
N THR A 15 7.04 -0.65 -12.69
CA THR A 15 6.79 -1.82 -13.53
C THR A 15 5.90 -1.42 -14.67
N GLU A 16 6.32 -1.82 -15.87
CA GLU A 16 5.65 -1.53 -17.11
C GLU A 16 5.12 -2.81 -17.72
N VAL A 17 3.99 -2.68 -18.40
CA VAL A 17 3.53 -3.67 -19.36
C VAL A 17 3.75 -3.11 -20.74
N LEU A 18 4.42 -3.91 -21.58
CA LEU A 18 4.63 -3.63 -22.99
C LEU A 18 3.56 -4.34 -23.81
N LEU A 19 2.80 -3.58 -24.60
CA LEU A 19 1.96 -4.13 -25.64
C LEU A 19 2.73 -4.13 -26.96
N ASP A 20 3.02 -5.30 -27.49
CA ASP A 20 3.82 -5.51 -28.71
C ASP A 20 2.93 -6.01 -29.87
N HIS A 21 2.99 -5.32 -31.00
CA HIS A 21 2.32 -5.72 -32.23
C HIS A 21 3.04 -5.18 -33.47
N ALA A 22 3.31 -6.05 -34.45
CA ALA A 22 3.97 -5.71 -35.71
C ALA A 22 5.30 -4.92 -35.58
N GLY A 23 6.05 -5.11 -34.48
CA GLY A 23 7.31 -4.41 -34.20
C GLY A 23 7.16 -3.04 -33.56
N GLU A 24 5.92 -2.59 -33.29
CA GLU A 24 5.62 -1.41 -32.50
C GLU A 24 5.29 -1.79 -31.05
N GLN A 25 5.75 -0.99 -30.09
CA GLN A 25 5.57 -1.24 -28.66
C GLN A 25 4.97 -0.04 -27.95
N LEU A 26 3.98 -0.29 -27.10
CA LEU A 26 3.39 0.70 -26.19
C LEU A 26 3.68 0.31 -24.74
N ALA A 27 4.23 1.24 -23.97
CA ALA A 27 4.51 1.06 -22.54
C ALA A 27 3.42 1.70 -21.67
N PHE A 28 2.92 0.94 -20.70
CA PHE A 28 1.96 1.41 -19.69
C PHE A 28 2.50 1.15 -18.30
N ASN A 29 2.39 2.14 -17.42
CA ASN A 29 2.76 2.03 -16.02
C ASN A 29 1.74 1.17 -15.27
N ILE A 30 2.20 0.10 -14.63
CA ILE A 30 1.36 -0.80 -13.83
C ILE A 30 1.87 -0.97 -12.40
N ALA A 31 2.62 0.01 -11.86
CA ALA A 31 3.25 -0.06 -10.54
C ALA A 31 2.28 -0.35 -9.37
N LEU A 32 0.97 -0.16 -9.56
CA LEU A 32 -0.06 -0.59 -8.61
C LEU A 32 -0.06 -2.12 -8.40
N PHE A 33 0.17 -2.87 -9.45
CA PHE A 33 0.08 -4.33 -9.46
C PHE A 33 1.35 -5.00 -8.90
N ASP A 34 2.48 -4.30 -8.82
CA ASP A 34 3.74 -4.81 -8.23
C ASP A 34 3.59 -5.31 -6.81
N LYS A 35 2.91 -4.50 -5.98
CA LYS A 35 2.69 -4.82 -4.56
C LYS A 35 1.70 -5.98 -4.36
N MET A 36 0.99 -6.37 -5.42
CA MET A 36 0.03 -7.48 -5.37
C MET A 36 0.67 -8.83 -5.66
N SER A 37 2.01 -8.84 -5.80
CA SER A 37 2.86 -10.01 -5.93
C SER A 37 2.37 -10.94 -7.04
N PHE A 38 2.94 -10.79 -8.24
CA PHE A 38 2.91 -11.81 -9.30
C PHE A 38 3.68 -13.09 -8.89
N SER A 39 3.82 -13.34 -7.58
CA SER A 39 4.62 -14.36 -6.89
C SER A 39 4.16 -15.79 -7.14
N GLY A 40 3.21 -16.01 -8.05
CA GLY A 40 2.80 -17.34 -8.51
C GLY A 40 3.71 -17.93 -9.59
N GLY A 41 4.67 -17.15 -10.12
CA GLY A 41 5.59 -17.63 -11.16
C GLY A 41 4.87 -17.99 -12.46
N PHE A 42 3.77 -17.32 -12.77
CA PHE A 42 2.99 -17.54 -13.98
C PHE A 42 2.67 -16.23 -14.69
N ASP A 43 2.55 -16.30 -16.01
CA ASP A 43 2.22 -15.14 -16.83
C ASP A 43 0.71 -14.86 -16.78
N ILE A 44 0.33 -13.76 -16.14
CA ILE A 44 -1.07 -13.33 -16.07
C ILE A 44 -1.64 -12.91 -17.44
N PHE A 45 -0.82 -12.72 -18.47
CA PHE A 45 -1.29 -12.38 -19.80
C PHE A 45 -1.37 -13.58 -20.74
N GLU A 46 -0.95 -14.77 -20.30
CA GLU A 46 -0.87 -15.97 -21.15
C GLU A 46 -2.18 -16.25 -21.89
N GLU A 47 -3.31 -16.27 -21.19
CA GLU A 47 -4.60 -16.60 -21.78
C GLU A 47 -5.14 -15.51 -22.72
N ILE A 48 -5.00 -14.23 -22.36
CA ILE A 48 -5.47 -13.14 -23.24
C ILE A 48 -4.59 -13.02 -24.49
N ASN A 49 -3.28 -13.24 -24.35
CA ASN A 49 -2.35 -13.34 -25.47
C ASN A 49 -2.69 -14.55 -26.36
N GLY A 50 -3.04 -15.68 -25.74
CA GLY A 50 -3.49 -16.88 -26.42
C GLY A 50 -4.75 -16.63 -27.27
N TYR A 51 -5.73 -15.89 -26.73
CA TYR A 51 -6.91 -15.45 -27.47
C TYR A 51 -6.54 -14.53 -28.64
N TRP A 52 -5.79 -13.45 -28.40
CA TRP A 52 -5.39 -12.51 -29.45
C TRP A 52 -4.58 -13.14 -30.57
N SER A 53 -3.72 -14.13 -30.26
CA SER A 53 -2.92 -14.84 -31.26
C SER A 53 -3.76 -15.56 -32.32
N ARG A 54 -5.03 -15.88 -32.00
CA ARG A 54 -5.99 -16.56 -32.88
C ARG A 54 -6.85 -15.60 -33.69
N LEU A 55 -6.91 -14.34 -33.29
CA LEU A 55 -7.65 -13.33 -34.05
C LEU A 55 -6.95 -13.06 -35.39
N PRO A 56 -7.71 -12.75 -36.46
CA PRO A 56 -7.13 -12.26 -37.70
C PRO A 56 -6.23 -11.04 -37.45
N VAL A 57 -5.15 -10.90 -38.21
CA VAL A 57 -4.22 -9.77 -38.07
C VAL A 57 -4.95 -8.43 -38.16
N THR A 58 -5.96 -8.33 -39.02
CA THR A 58 -6.80 -7.12 -39.14
C THR A 58 -7.57 -6.77 -37.87
N GLU A 59 -7.97 -7.76 -37.08
CA GLU A 59 -8.61 -7.52 -35.77
C GLU A 59 -7.58 -7.15 -34.72
N GLN A 60 -6.42 -7.81 -34.72
CA GLN A 60 -5.30 -7.42 -33.85
C GLN A 60 -4.86 -5.97 -34.09
N ASP A 61 -4.81 -5.54 -35.36
CA ASP A 61 -4.49 -4.15 -35.75
C ASP A 61 -5.51 -3.16 -35.15
N LYS A 62 -6.81 -3.47 -35.22
CA LYS A 62 -7.86 -2.62 -34.64
C LYS A 62 -7.70 -2.49 -33.13
N ILE A 63 -7.50 -3.60 -32.42
CA ILE A 63 -7.29 -3.60 -30.97
C ILE A 63 -6.05 -2.76 -30.63
N PHE A 64 -4.94 -2.96 -31.35
CA PHE A 64 -3.71 -2.21 -31.12
C PHE A 64 -3.88 -0.70 -31.37
N ILE A 65 -4.60 -0.30 -32.43
CA ILE A 65 -4.95 1.10 -32.70
C ILE A 65 -5.74 1.72 -31.55
N ILE A 66 -6.66 0.98 -30.93
CA ILE A 66 -7.41 1.47 -29.76
C ILE A 66 -6.46 1.72 -28.59
N TYR A 67 -5.51 0.82 -28.31
CA TYR A 67 -4.49 1.05 -27.28
C TYR A 67 -3.59 2.26 -27.59
N LYS A 68 -3.26 2.52 -28.87
CA LYS A 68 -2.53 3.74 -29.26
C LYS A 68 -3.34 4.99 -28.92
N LYS A 69 -4.61 5.04 -29.33
CA LYS A 69 -5.52 6.16 -28.97
C LYS A 69 -5.60 6.35 -27.45
N ILE A 70 -5.69 5.26 -26.68
CA ILE A 70 -5.72 5.33 -25.21
C ILE A 70 -4.42 5.92 -24.68
N LYS A 71 -3.27 5.51 -25.20
CA LYS A 71 -1.96 6.06 -24.82
C LYS A 71 -1.86 7.54 -25.16
N ASP A 72 -2.30 7.94 -26.34
CA ASP A 72 -2.33 9.35 -26.77
C ASP A 72 -3.21 10.20 -25.85
N VAL A 73 -4.37 9.67 -25.43
CA VAL A 73 -5.27 10.34 -24.48
C VAL A 73 -4.58 10.51 -23.12
N PHE A 74 -3.89 9.49 -22.63
CA PHE A 74 -3.09 9.64 -21.43
C PHE A 74 -2.06 10.76 -21.63
N ASP A 75 -1.25 10.73 -22.69
CA ASP A 75 -0.13 11.66 -22.86
C ASP A 75 -0.55 13.12 -23.17
N SER A 76 -1.80 13.33 -23.64
CA SER A 76 -2.30 14.66 -24.04
C SER A 76 -3.31 15.29 -23.10
N VAL A 77 -4.01 14.52 -22.26
CA VAL A 77 -5.10 15.02 -21.41
C VAL A 77 -4.68 15.06 -19.94
N TRP A 78 -4.68 16.27 -19.37
CA TRP A 78 -4.28 16.52 -17.98
C TRP A 78 -5.45 16.64 -17.00
N ASP A 79 -6.63 17.02 -17.48
CA ASP A 79 -7.84 17.11 -16.66
C ASP A 79 -8.46 15.72 -16.44
N MET A 80 -8.70 15.34 -15.18
CA MET A 80 -9.21 14.02 -14.83
C MET A 80 -10.62 13.75 -15.40
N SER A 81 -11.50 14.75 -15.42
CA SER A 81 -12.88 14.56 -15.89
C SER A 81 -12.90 14.29 -17.39
N GLU A 82 -12.13 15.07 -18.15
CA GLU A 82 -11.97 14.90 -19.59
C GLU A 82 -11.23 13.60 -19.94
N LEU A 83 -10.18 13.26 -19.18
CA LEU A 83 -9.46 11.98 -19.31
C LEU A 83 -10.43 10.81 -19.16
N THR A 84 -11.21 10.81 -18.07
CA THR A 84 -12.19 9.75 -17.78
C THR A 84 -13.25 9.66 -18.89
N ARG A 85 -13.77 10.80 -19.37
CA ARG A 85 -14.77 10.87 -20.43
C ARG A 85 -14.27 10.27 -21.75
N GLN A 86 -13.04 10.57 -22.16
CA GLN A 86 -12.46 10.02 -23.38
C GLN A 86 -12.15 8.52 -23.22
N LEU A 87 -11.61 8.11 -22.07
CA LEU A 87 -11.34 6.70 -21.78
C LEU A 87 -12.61 5.85 -21.78
N TYR A 88 -13.76 6.35 -21.31
CA TYR A 88 -15.02 5.62 -21.38
C TYR A 88 -15.38 5.19 -22.82
N VAL A 89 -15.16 6.07 -23.79
CA VAL A 89 -15.46 5.79 -25.20
C VAL A 89 -14.51 4.73 -25.74
N LEU A 90 -13.22 4.89 -25.49
CA LEU A 90 -12.19 3.98 -25.99
C LEU A 90 -12.23 2.60 -25.31
N VAL A 91 -12.53 2.53 -24.01
CA VAL A 91 -12.72 1.26 -23.29
C VAL A 91 -13.95 0.53 -23.79
N LYS A 92 -15.04 1.25 -24.10
CA LYS A 92 -16.19 0.64 -24.76
C LYS A 92 -15.79 0.06 -26.13
N GLU A 93 -15.11 0.85 -26.98
CA GLU A 93 -14.62 0.41 -28.31
C GLU A 93 -13.71 -0.83 -28.17
N LEU A 94 -12.83 -0.86 -27.17
CA LEU A 94 -11.96 -2.00 -26.89
C LEU A 94 -12.77 -3.28 -26.59
N TYR A 95 -13.80 -3.17 -25.76
CA TYR A 95 -14.63 -4.33 -25.38
C TYR A 95 -15.63 -4.75 -26.46
N ASP A 96 -15.87 -3.94 -27.49
CA ASP A 96 -16.59 -4.36 -28.69
C ASP A 96 -15.75 -5.41 -29.49
N HIS A 97 -14.45 -5.54 -29.24
CA HIS A 97 -13.56 -6.58 -29.79
C HIS A 97 -13.26 -7.76 -28.84
N HIS A 98 -13.88 -7.79 -27.66
CA HIS A 98 -13.64 -8.81 -26.62
C HIS A 98 -14.97 -9.43 -26.17
N GLU A 99 -15.74 -9.96 -27.12
CA GLU A 99 -17.01 -10.59 -26.79
C GLU A 99 -16.79 -11.83 -25.90
N LEU A 100 -17.52 -11.91 -24.78
CA LEU A 100 -17.31 -12.98 -23.80
C LEU A 100 -17.65 -14.36 -24.37
N THR A 101 -18.59 -14.45 -25.30
CA THR A 101 -18.97 -15.68 -26.02
C THR A 101 -17.81 -16.22 -26.86
N ASP A 102 -17.09 -15.35 -27.57
CA ASP A 102 -15.91 -15.71 -28.36
C ASP A 102 -14.75 -16.14 -27.49
N ILE A 103 -14.48 -15.41 -26.40
CA ILE A 103 -13.45 -15.78 -25.43
C ILE A 103 -13.82 -17.10 -24.75
N ARG A 104 -15.10 -17.33 -24.46
CA ARG A 104 -15.60 -18.60 -23.90
C ARG A 104 -15.38 -19.76 -24.86
N HIS A 105 -15.72 -19.56 -26.14
CA HIS A 105 -15.47 -20.54 -27.18
C HIS A 105 -13.97 -20.85 -27.30
N TRP A 106 -13.12 -19.82 -27.34
CA TRP A 106 -11.67 -20.01 -27.32
C TRP A 106 -11.22 -20.81 -26.09
N MET A 107 -11.75 -20.47 -24.90
CA MET A 107 -11.41 -21.14 -23.65
C MET A 107 -11.78 -22.63 -23.70
N ASP A 108 -13.00 -22.97 -24.12
CA ASP A 108 -13.49 -24.35 -24.12
C ASP A 108 -12.75 -25.25 -25.13
N PHE A 109 -12.23 -24.71 -26.23
CA PHE A 109 -11.60 -25.50 -27.32
C PHE A 109 -10.08 -25.39 -27.43
N HIS A 110 -9.49 -24.31 -26.92
CA HIS A 110 -8.08 -23.98 -27.18
C HIS A 110 -7.25 -23.70 -25.92
N SER A 111 -7.89 -23.52 -24.76
CA SER A 111 -7.17 -23.25 -23.52
C SER A 111 -6.80 -24.55 -22.79
N ASN A 112 -5.71 -24.50 -22.02
CA ASN A 112 -5.27 -25.61 -21.15
C ASN A 112 -5.79 -25.44 -19.70
N LEU A 113 -6.91 -24.73 -19.51
CA LEU A 113 -7.43 -24.41 -18.18
C LEU A 113 -8.11 -25.63 -17.56
N VAL A 114 -7.76 -25.90 -16.31
CA VAL A 114 -8.36 -26.99 -15.52
C VAL A 114 -9.37 -26.38 -14.55
N LEU A 115 -10.54 -27.01 -14.43
CA LEU A 115 -11.53 -26.59 -13.44
C LEU A 115 -11.17 -27.15 -12.06
N PRO A 116 -11.27 -26.35 -10.99
CA PRO A 116 -11.05 -26.83 -9.63
C PRO A 116 -12.01 -27.97 -9.25
N ASP A 117 -11.50 -28.93 -8.49
CA ASP A 117 -12.30 -30.02 -7.93
C ASP A 117 -13.33 -29.50 -6.92
N GLY A 118 -14.50 -30.13 -6.86
CA GLY A 118 -15.56 -29.81 -5.90
C GLY A 118 -16.59 -28.77 -6.34
N LEU A 119 -16.47 -28.20 -7.55
CA LEU A 119 -17.56 -27.43 -8.17
C LEU A 119 -18.72 -28.36 -8.54
N ARG A 120 -19.94 -27.96 -8.17
CA ARG A 120 -21.17 -28.72 -8.45
C ARG A 120 -21.79 -28.27 -9.78
N ASP A 121 -22.43 -29.20 -10.48
CA ASP A 121 -23.18 -28.91 -11.71
C ASP A 121 -24.56 -28.29 -11.41
N SER A 122 -25.16 -28.62 -10.27
CA SER A 122 -26.46 -28.10 -9.85
C SER A 122 -26.45 -27.67 -8.39
N PHE A 123 -27.31 -26.70 -8.07
CA PHE A 123 -27.52 -26.26 -6.70
C PHE A 123 -28.45 -27.23 -5.97
N LEU A 124 -28.00 -27.77 -4.85
CA LEU A 124 -28.80 -28.67 -4.02
C LEU A 124 -29.36 -27.90 -2.83
N THR A 125 -30.67 -27.74 -2.78
CA THR A 125 -31.36 -27.16 -1.62
C THR A 125 -31.53 -28.26 -0.57
N SER A 126 -30.56 -28.41 0.34
CA SER A 126 -30.73 -29.27 1.52
C SER A 126 -31.03 -28.42 2.76
N GLN A 127 -31.90 -28.90 3.66
CA GLN A 127 -32.26 -28.21 4.91
C GLN A 127 -31.07 -28.01 5.88
N GLU A 128 -29.93 -28.69 5.64
CA GLU A 128 -28.75 -28.66 6.51
C GLU A 128 -27.65 -27.67 6.07
N THR A 129 -27.73 -27.09 4.87
CA THR A 129 -26.70 -26.16 4.39
C THR A 129 -27.20 -24.72 4.41
N SER A 130 -26.50 -23.84 5.13
CA SER A 130 -26.74 -22.39 5.15
C SER A 130 -26.29 -21.66 3.88
N SER A 131 -25.96 -22.41 2.82
CA SER A 131 -25.53 -21.87 1.53
C SER A 131 -26.73 -21.50 0.67
N THR A 132 -26.75 -20.28 0.15
CA THR A 132 -27.76 -19.83 -0.82
C THR A 132 -27.23 -19.93 -2.25
N ARG A 133 -28.13 -19.89 -3.26
CA ARG A 133 -27.73 -19.92 -4.68
C ARG A 133 -26.82 -18.73 -5.01
N GLU A 134 -27.13 -17.57 -4.47
CA GLU A 134 -26.42 -16.31 -4.67
C GLU A 134 -24.97 -16.40 -4.18
N ARG A 135 -24.72 -17.18 -3.11
CA ARG A 135 -23.38 -17.39 -2.52
C ARG A 135 -22.66 -18.63 -3.05
N THR A 136 -23.24 -19.35 -4.01
CA THR A 136 -22.67 -20.62 -4.52
C THR A 136 -22.43 -20.52 -6.03
N TYR A 137 -21.17 -20.62 -6.45
CA TYR A 137 -20.80 -20.76 -7.86
C TYR A 137 -20.95 -22.21 -8.31
N LEU A 138 -21.71 -22.43 -9.38
CA LEU A 138 -21.76 -23.69 -10.10
C LEU A 138 -20.61 -23.79 -11.11
N LYS A 139 -20.43 -24.98 -11.68
CA LYS A 139 -19.37 -25.23 -12.66
C LYS A 139 -19.45 -24.30 -13.88
N ASP A 140 -20.65 -24.07 -14.42
CA ASP A 140 -20.82 -23.17 -15.56
C ASP A 140 -20.63 -21.70 -15.18
N ASP A 141 -21.19 -21.27 -14.03
CA ASP A 141 -20.94 -19.92 -13.48
C ASP A 141 -19.43 -19.65 -13.36
N TYR A 142 -18.67 -20.65 -12.88
CA TYR A 142 -17.23 -20.54 -12.69
C TYR A 142 -16.49 -20.39 -14.02
N LYS A 143 -16.86 -21.18 -15.03
CA LYS A 143 -16.27 -21.04 -16.37
C LYS A 143 -16.51 -19.64 -16.95
N TRP A 144 -17.69 -19.07 -16.73
CA TRP A 144 -18.02 -17.70 -17.14
C TRP A 144 -17.26 -16.65 -16.33
N LEU A 145 -17.05 -16.87 -15.03
CA LEU A 145 -16.20 -16.03 -14.20
C LEU A 145 -14.75 -16.02 -14.73
N VAL A 146 -14.20 -17.18 -15.10
CA VAL A 146 -12.87 -17.29 -15.69
C VAL A 146 -12.81 -16.60 -17.05
N THR A 147 -13.81 -16.79 -17.91
CA THR A 147 -13.92 -16.11 -19.21
C THR A 147 -13.89 -14.58 -19.04
N MET A 148 -14.72 -14.04 -18.13
CA MET A 148 -14.72 -12.62 -17.82
C MET A 148 -13.38 -12.16 -17.26
N THR A 149 -12.71 -12.98 -16.45
CA THR A 149 -11.38 -12.67 -15.90
C THR A 149 -10.33 -12.51 -17.01
N ILE A 150 -10.34 -13.40 -18.00
CA ILE A 150 -9.44 -13.32 -19.17
C ILE A 150 -9.68 -12.02 -19.93
N ALA A 151 -10.94 -11.69 -20.20
CA ALA A 151 -11.32 -10.44 -20.87
C ALA A 151 -10.92 -9.19 -20.07
N LEU A 152 -10.97 -9.23 -18.74
CA LEU A 152 -10.59 -8.12 -17.86
C LEU A 152 -9.07 -7.89 -17.80
N ARG A 153 -8.24 -8.88 -18.15
CA ARG A 153 -6.77 -8.71 -18.19
C ARG A 153 -6.33 -7.71 -19.26
N ALA A 154 -7.13 -7.49 -20.30
CA ALA A 154 -6.92 -6.41 -21.27
C ALA A 154 -6.94 -5.01 -20.63
N MET A 155 -7.60 -4.83 -19.49
CA MET A 155 -7.68 -3.53 -18.80
C MET A 155 -6.50 -3.25 -17.86
N ILE A 156 -5.64 -4.22 -17.57
CA ILE A 156 -4.52 -4.04 -16.62
C ILE A 156 -3.62 -2.86 -17.00
N PRO A 157 -3.17 -2.70 -18.27
CA PRO A 157 -2.38 -1.53 -18.67
C PRO A 157 -3.11 -0.21 -18.46
N ILE A 158 -4.41 -0.17 -18.78
CA ILE A 158 -5.25 1.04 -18.73
C ILE A 158 -5.50 1.43 -17.27
N TRP A 159 -5.86 0.48 -16.41
CA TRP A 159 -6.06 0.73 -14.98
C TRP A 159 -4.78 1.11 -14.25
N GLY A 160 -3.66 0.49 -14.60
CA GLY A 160 -2.35 0.84 -14.05
C GLY A 160 -2.04 2.32 -14.29
N GLU A 161 -2.09 2.73 -15.56
CA GLU A 161 -1.75 4.09 -15.98
C GLU A 161 -2.76 5.11 -15.43
N PHE A 162 -4.06 4.79 -15.51
CA PHE A 162 -5.13 5.66 -15.00
C PHE A 162 -4.96 5.91 -13.50
N ILE A 163 -4.72 4.87 -12.70
CA ILE A 163 -4.52 5.02 -11.26
C ILE A 163 -3.21 5.75 -10.96
N ALA A 164 -2.13 5.48 -11.69
CA ALA A 164 -0.86 6.19 -11.49
C ALA A 164 -1.02 7.71 -11.65
N ARG A 165 -1.84 8.14 -12.62
CA ARG A 165 -2.09 9.57 -12.90
C ARG A 165 -3.11 10.19 -11.95
N THR A 166 -4.21 9.50 -11.65
CA THR A 166 -5.35 10.08 -10.90
C THR A 166 -5.28 9.87 -9.39
N ARG A 167 -4.32 9.10 -8.88
CA ARG A 167 -4.24 8.77 -7.44
C ARG A 167 -4.14 9.99 -6.52
N LYS A 168 -3.54 11.10 -6.98
CA LYS A 168 -3.43 12.33 -6.18
C LYS A 168 -4.80 12.96 -5.93
N GLU A 169 -5.71 12.88 -6.90
CA GLU A 169 -7.05 13.47 -6.84
C GLU A 169 -8.08 12.51 -6.23
N THR A 170 -8.04 11.23 -6.62
CA THR A 170 -8.96 10.19 -6.15
C THR A 170 -8.64 9.65 -4.75
N GLY A 171 -7.44 9.94 -4.25
CA GLY A 171 -6.95 9.40 -2.99
C GLY A 171 -6.63 7.90 -3.06
N THR A 172 -6.13 7.35 -1.95
CA THR A 172 -5.69 5.94 -1.91
C THR A 172 -6.83 4.93 -1.81
N VAL A 173 -8.01 5.38 -1.43
CA VAL A 173 -9.17 4.56 -1.04
C VAL A 173 -10.11 4.31 -2.21
N PHE A 174 -10.31 5.31 -3.07
CA PHE A 174 -11.30 5.28 -4.14
C PHE A 174 -10.70 5.03 -5.53
N LYS A 175 -9.37 5.08 -5.68
CA LYS A 175 -8.70 4.90 -6.97
C LYS A 175 -9.13 3.63 -7.73
N GLU A 176 -9.28 2.48 -7.05
CA GLU A 176 -9.73 1.25 -7.71
C GLU A 176 -11.22 1.29 -8.09
N TYR A 177 -12.04 2.00 -7.32
CA TYR A 177 -13.45 2.21 -7.64
C TYR A 177 -13.61 3.07 -8.90
N TYR A 178 -12.88 4.19 -9.00
CA TYR A 178 -12.89 5.02 -10.20
C TYR A 178 -12.30 4.30 -11.41
N ALA A 179 -11.25 3.50 -11.22
CA ALA A 179 -10.72 2.67 -12.30
C ALA A 179 -11.76 1.65 -12.78
N PHE A 180 -12.45 0.97 -11.86
CA PHE A 180 -13.53 0.05 -12.20
C PHE A 180 -14.66 0.74 -12.99
N GLN A 181 -14.99 1.98 -12.67
CA GLN A 181 -16.01 2.74 -13.39
C GLN A 181 -15.69 2.90 -14.88
N LEU A 182 -14.43 2.86 -15.33
CA LEU A 182 -14.06 2.90 -16.77
C LEU A 182 -14.79 1.86 -17.61
N LEU A 183 -15.24 0.76 -17.00
CA LEU A 183 -16.03 -0.27 -17.66
C LEU A 183 -17.51 0.08 -17.85
N ALA A 184 -18.06 1.12 -17.21
CA ALA A 184 -19.50 1.34 -17.06
C ALA A 184 -20.30 1.30 -18.37
N TYR A 185 -19.70 1.73 -19.49
CA TYR A 185 -20.36 1.76 -20.80
C TYR A 185 -20.02 0.56 -21.70
N SER A 186 -19.14 -0.34 -21.26
CA SER A 186 -18.73 -1.52 -21.99
C SER A 186 -19.74 -2.67 -21.86
N ASN A 187 -19.72 -3.60 -22.81
CA ASN A 187 -20.59 -4.79 -22.79
C ASN A 187 -20.23 -5.74 -21.63
N ILE A 188 -18.96 -5.78 -21.22
CA ILE A 188 -18.50 -6.62 -20.10
C ILE A 188 -19.12 -6.18 -18.76
N ALA A 189 -19.32 -4.88 -18.53
CA ALA A 189 -19.97 -4.38 -17.31
C ALA A 189 -21.45 -4.77 -17.21
N LYS A 190 -22.11 -4.93 -18.36
CA LYS A 190 -23.54 -5.30 -18.46
C LYS A 190 -23.77 -6.81 -18.63
N SER A 191 -22.69 -7.59 -18.61
CA SER A 191 -22.73 -9.01 -18.88
C SER A 191 -23.30 -9.81 -17.70
N GLU A 192 -23.94 -10.94 -17.99
CA GLU A 192 -24.43 -11.87 -16.96
C GLU A 192 -23.35 -12.31 -15.96
N PRO A 193 -22.09 -12.59 -16.38
CA PRO A 193 -21.03 -12.93 -15.43
C PRO A 193 -20.66 -11.80 -14.46
N MET A 194 -20.71 -10.53 -14.91
CA MET A 194 -20.49 -9.37 -14.05
C MET A 194 -21.62 -9.22 -13.02
N GLU A 195 -22.86 -9.39 -13.48
CA GLU A 195 -24.04 -9.37 -12.61
C GLU A 195 -24.00 -10.50 -11.57
N ARG A 196 -23.62 -11.70 -11.99
CA ARG A 196 -23.43 -12.85 -11.09
C ARG A 196 -22.39 -12.56 -10.01
N LEU A 197 -21.28 -11.91 -10.37
CA LEU A 197 -20.24 -11.48 -9.43
C LEU A 197 -20.74 -10.40 -8.48
N ARG A 198 -21.50 -9.40 -8.98
CA ARG A 198 -22.12 -8.36 -8.16
C ARG A 198 -23.03 -8.96 -7.09
N VAL A 199 -23.95 -9.83 -7.50
CA VAL A 199 -24.86 -10.56 -6.59
C VAL A 199 -24.07 -11.37 -5.56
N TYR A 200 -23.00 -12.05 -5.98
CA TYR A 200 -22.14 -12.81 -5.07
C TYR A 200 -21.45 -11.93 -4.03
N VAL A 201 -20.92 -10.77 -4.42
CA VAL A 201 -20.27 -9.80 -3.52
C VAL A 201 -21.27 -9.28 -2.50
N GLU A 202 -22.43 -8.79 -2.95
CA GLU A 202 -23.51 -8.28 -2.10
C GLU A 202 -23.94 -9.30 -1.03
N HIS A 203 -24.23 -10.54 -1.44
CA HIS A 203 -24.68 -11.60 -0.54
C HIS A 203 -23.58 -12.18 0.35
N SER A 204 -22.31 -12.02 -0.04
CA SER A 204 -21.16 -12.41 0.80
C SER A 204 -20.91 -11.42 1.93
N MET A 205 -21.41 -10.18 1.81
CA MET A 205 -21.24 -9.10 2.78
C MET A 205 -22.36 -9.02 3.83
N ALA A 206 -23.56 -9.54 3.53
CA ALA A 206 -24.77 -9.46 4.37
C ALA A 206 -24.72 -10.21 5.73
N THR A 207 -23.54 -10.55 6.25
CA THR A 207 -23.39 -11.12 7.61
C THR A 207 -22.98 -10.04 8.60
N ASP A 208 -23.96 -9.40 9.28
CA ASP A 208 -23.91 -8.63 10.54
C ASP A 208 -22.53 -8.14 11.03
N LYS A 209 -21.76 -7.48 10.17
CA LYS A 209 -20.42 -6.97 10.52
C LYS A 209 -20.39 -5.50 10.21
N SER A 210 -19.90 -4.74 11.19
CA SER A 210 -20.00 -3.29 11.19
C SER A 210 -19.25 -2.70 9.99
N MET A 211 -20.00 -2.10 9.06
CA MET A 211 -19.47 -1.34 7.92
C MET A 211 -19.01 0.08 8.34
N SER A 212 -18.88 0.30 9.65
CA SER A 212 -18.76 1.61 10.29
C SER A 212 -17.54 2.41 9.83
N ALA A 213 -16.43 1.74 9.51
CA ALA A 213 -15.23 2.41 9.03
C ALA A 213 -15.39 2.96 7.61
N ALA A 214 -16.06 2.23 6.71
CA ALA A 214 -16.31 2.68 5.33
C ALA A 214 -17.34 3.82 5.29
N ILE A 215 -18.37 3.74 6.14
CA ILE A 215 -19.37 4.81 6.32
C ILE A 215 -18.72 6.12 6.78
N LEU A 216 -17.84 6.06 7.78
CA LEU A 216 -17.07 7.24 8.20
C LEU A 216 -16.02 7.69 7.17
N GLY A 217 -15.61 6.79 6.30
CA GLY A 217 -14.74 7.05 5.16
C GLY A 217 -15.42 7.70 3.96
N GLY A 218 -16.70 8.06 4.08
CA GLY A 218 -17.48 8.71 3.03
C GLY A 218 -18.17 7.77 2.04
N ILE A 219 -18.20 6.45 2.30
CA ILE A 219 -18.93 5.48 1.47
C ILE A 219 -20.28 5.18 2.11
N SER A 220 -21.37 5.46 1.39
CA SER A 220 -22.70 5.09 1.88
C SER A 220 -22.83 3.57 2.03
N SER A 221 -23.72 3.11 2.91
CA SER A 221 -24.00 1.67 3.03
C SER A 221 -24.51 1.05 1.73
N GLU A 222 -25.13 1.86 0.87
CA GLU A 222 -25.66 1.46 -0.44
C GLU A 222 -24.55 1.34 -1.50
N ASP A 223 -23.54 2.22 -1.44
CA ASP A 223 -22.41 2.21 -2.38
C ASP A 223 -21.31 1.22 -1.99
N PHE A 224 -21.32 0.74 -0.74
CA PHE A 224 -20.27 -0.12 -0.21
C PHE A 224 -20.09 -1.44 -0.98
N PRO A 225 -21.15 -2.18 -1.37
CA PRO A 225 -21.01 -3.36 -2.22
C PRO A 225 -20.37 -3.05 -3.58
N THR A 226 -20.75 -1.95 -4.21
CA THR A 226 -20.19 -1.49 -5.49
C THR A 226 -18.71 -1.12 -5.36
N TRP A 227 -18.33 -0.49 -4.25
CA TRP A 227 -16.92 -0.21 -3.94
C TRP A 227 -16.10 -1.50 -3.74
N VAL A 228 -16.63 -2.47 -2.98
CA VAL A 228 -15.98 -3.79 -2.81
C VAL A 228 -15.88 -4.54 -4.13
N LEU A 229 -16.90 -4.46 -4.99
CA LEU A 229 -16.88 -5.04 -6.33
C LEU A 229 -15.73 -4.46 -7.16
N GLY A 230 -15.56 -3.13 -7.17
CA GLY A 230 -14.45 -2.49 -7.88
C GLY A 230 -13.08 -2.97 -7.40
N LEU A 231 -12.91 -3.13 -6.08
CA LEU A 231 -11.68 -3.72 -5.52
C LEU A 231 -11.48 -5.18 -5.95
N VAL A 232 -12.54 -5.99 -5.94
CA VAL A 232 -12.48 -7.40 -6.35
C VAL A 232 -12.05 -7.49 -7.82
N VAL A 233 -12.70 -6.72 -8.70
CA VAL A 233 -12.44 -6.75 -10.14
C VAL A 233 -11.03 -6.26 -10.46
N VAL A 234 -10.61 -5.11 -9.93
CA VAL A 234 -9.32 -4.50 -10.26
C VAL A 234 -8.15 -5.20 -9.58
N ARG A 235 -8.28 -5.67 -8.32
CA ARG A 235 -7.15 -6.18 -7.53
C ARG A 235 -7.05 -7.68 -7.38
N ARG A 236 -8.15 -8.41 -7.61
CA ARG A 236 -8.19 -9.85 -7.31
C ARG A 236 -8.50 -10.68 -8.53
N LEU A 237 -9.46 -10.25 -9.33
CA LEU A 237 -9.91 -11.03 -10.47
C LEU A 237 -8.81 -11.08 -11.54
N THR A 238 -8.31 -9.92 -11.97
CA THR A 238 -7.28 -9.79 -13.01
C THR A 238 -5.95 -10.50 -12.72
N VAL A 239 -5.55 -10.53 -11.44
CA VAL A 239 -4.29 -11.17 -10.99
C VAL A 239 -4.49 -12.59 -10.46
N GLY A 240 -5.73 -13.07 -10.39
CA GLY A 240 -6.04 -14.41 -9.92
C GLY A 240 -5.54 -15.48 -10.88
N ASP A 241 -5.11 -16.62 -10.33
CA ASP A 241 -4.76 -17.79 -11.14
C ASP A 241 -6.04 -18.44 -11.68
N VAL A 242 -6.12 -18.53 -13.01
CA VAL A 242 -7.25 -19.14 -13.74
C VAL A 242 -6.94 -20.55 -14.25
N ARG A 243 -5.69 -21.00 -14.16
CA ARG A 243 -5.21 -22.27 -14.75
C ARG A 243 -5.73 -23.51 -14.02
N GLY A 244 -6.09 -23.35 -12.74
CA GLY A 244 -6.56 -24.44 -11.89
C GLY A 244 -5.48 -25.44 -11.47
N VAL A 245 -4.20 -25.06 -11.55
CA VAL A 245 -3.06 -25.90 -11.13
C VAL A 245 -3.06 -26.09 -9.60
N GLU A 246 -3.48 -25.08 -8.84
CA GLU A 246 -3.69 -25.20 -7.40
C GLU A 246 -5.07 -25.78 -7.07
N THR A 247 -5.13 -27.08 -6.81
CA THR A 247 -6.38 -27.80 -6.49
C THR A 247 -7.10 -27.29 -5.23
N ASN A 248 -6.39 -26.66 -4.30
CA ASN A 248 -6.95 -26.20 -3.02
C ASN A 248 -7.38 -24.72 -2.99
N SER A 249 -7.25 -23.99 -4.11
CA SER A 249 -7.55 -22.55 -4.15
C SER A 249 -8.23 -22.16 -5.46
N SER A 250 -9.55 -22.07 -5.45
CA SER A 250 -10.32 -21.54 -6.59
C SER A 250 -10.38 -20.00 -6.57
N LEU A 251 -10.63 -19.40 -7.74
CA LEU A 251 -10.84 -17.95 -7.87
C LEU A 251 -11.96 -17.44 -6.95
N VAL A 252 -13.03 -18.23 -6.80
CA VAL A 252 -14.15 -17.94 -5.88
C VAL A 252 -13.69 -17.93 -4.43
N THR A 253 -12.85 -18.89 -4.03
CA THR A 253 -12.28 -18.96 -2.67
C THR A 253 -11.39 -17.74 -2.39
N PHE A 254 -10.62 -17.32 -3.39
CA PHE A 254 -9.77 -16.13 -3.31
C PHE A 254 -10.59 -14.85 -3.12
N ILE A 255 -11.65 -14.68 -3.91
CA ILE A 255 -12.59 -13.55 -3.80
C ILE A 255 -13.27 -13.56 -2.43
N TYR A 256 -13.80 -14.71 -1.98
CA TYR A 256 -14.47 -14.85 -0.69
C TYR A 256 -13.57 -14.44 0.50
N LYS A 257 -12.33 -14.94 0.52
CA LYS A 257 -11.33 -14.59 1.55
C LYS A 257 -11.06 -13.10 1.55
N PHE A 258 -10.95 -12.48 0.37
CA PHE A 258 -10.70 -11.05 0.24
C PHE A 258 -11.87 -10.20 0.73
N ILE A 259 -13.11 -10.52 0.33
CA ILE A 259 -14.32 -9.85 0.84
C ILE A 259 -14.36 -9.96 2.37
N GLY A 260 -14.12 -11.16 2.92
CA GLY A 260 -14.09 -11.39 4.36
C GLY A 260 -13.02 -10.56 5.09
N GLN A 261 -11.86 -10.31 4.48
CA GLN A 261 -10.84 -9.42 5.05
C GLN A 261 -11.28 -7.95 5.05
N LYS A 262 -11.87 -7.48 3.95
CA LYS A 262 -12.33 -6.08 3.82
C LYS A 262 -13.50 -5.77 4.75
N VAL A 263 -14.46 -6.68 4.87
CA VAL A 263 -15.63 -6.51 5.75
C VAL A 263 -15.26 -6.56 7.24
N LYS A 264 -14.22 -7.31 7.62
CA LYS A 264 -13.77 -7.42 9.03
C LYS A 264 -13.02 -6.18 9.55
N GLY A 265 -12.94 -5.09 8.78
CA GLY A 265 -12.36 -3.82 9.24
C GLY A 265 -10.87 -3.88 9.61
N HIS A 266 -10.15 -4.92 9.19
CA HIS A 266 -8.69 -5.02 9.40
C HIS A 266 -7.88 -4.15 8.42
N ASP A 267 -8.58 -3.42 7.55
CA ASP A 267 -7.98 -2.56 6.55
C ASP A 267 -7.90 -1.14 7.14
N ASN A 268 -6.68 -0.66 7.42
CA ASN A 268 -6.39 0.69 7.93
C ASN A 268 -6.74 1.81 6.91
N SER A 269 -7.56 1.52 5.90
CA SER A 269 -7.76 2.34 4.71
C SER A 269 -8.69 3.54 4.95
N PHE A 270 -9.63 3.45 5.88
CA PHE A 270 -10.66 4.49 6.05
C PHE A 270 -10.39 5.44 7.22
N ILE A 271 -10.37 4.98 8.48
CA ILE A 271 -9.94 5.72 9.70
C ILE A 271 -10.06 4.74 10.89
N GLY A 272 -8.97 4.49 11.62
CA GLY A 272 -8.94 3.92 12.99
C GLY A 272 -9.89 2.75 13.37
N LEU A 273 -9.97 2.46 14.67
CA LEU A 273 -10.97 1.52 15.20
C LEU A 273 -12.27 2.27 15.49
N VAL A 274 -13.25 2.13 14.59
CA VAL A 274 -14.58 2.70 14.74
C VAL A 274 -15.49 1.72 15.47
N LYS A 275 -16.13 2.17 16.57
CA LYS A 275 -17.19 1.40 17.22
C LYS A 275 -18.49 2.19 17.21
N GLU A 276 -19.58 1.51 16.95
CA GLU A 276 -20.93 2.03 17.12
C GLU A 276 -21.21 2.23 18.62
N LYS A 277 -21.80 3.37 18.98
CA LYS A 277 -22.33 3.61 20.31
C LYS A 277 -23.63 2.84 20.42
N VAL A 278 -23.71 1.90 21.36
CA VAL A 278 -25.00 1.36 21.77
C VAL A 278 -25.73 2.48 22.51
N VAL A 279 -26.75 3.07 21.88
CA VAL A 279 -27.64 4.01 22.55
C VAL A 279 -28.67 3.18 23.31
N GLU A 280 -28.62 3.20 24.64
CA GLU A 280 -29.66 2.60 25.46
C GLU A 280 -30.97 3.37 25.24
N GLY A 281 -32.02 2.68 24.73
CA GLY A 281 -33.36 3.27 24.53
C GLY A 281 -34.05 3.04 23.19
N GLN A 282 -33.58 2.13 22.32
CA GLN A 282 -34.24 1.78 21.03
C GLN A 282 -35.58 1.01 21.19
N GLY A 283 -36.46 1.47 22.08
CA GLY A 283 -37.75 0.83 22.36
C GLY A 283 -38.97 1.76 22.31
N GLN A 284 -38.84 3.04 21.94
CA GLN A 284 -40.00 3.93 21.84
C GLN A 284 -40.01 4.72 20.54
N GLU A 285 -41.18 4.70 19.90
CA GLU A 285 -41.59 5.34 18.66
C GLU A 285 -41.43 6.87 18.70
N GLY A 286 -40.19 7.35 18.68
CA GLY A 286 -39.85 8.74 18.43
C GLY A 286 -38.95 8.82 17.21
N GLU A 287 -39.30 9.65 16.24
CA GLU A 287 -38.49 9.98 15.06
C GLU A 287 -37.03 10.20 15.47
N ASN A 288 -36.18 9.26 15.08
CA ASN A 288 -34.79 9.20 15.48
C ASN A 288 -34.00 10.19 14.61
N ASN A 289 -34.09 11.48 14.94
CA ASN A 289 -33.35 12.58 14.30
C ASN A 289 -31.90 12.70 14.81
N LEU A 290 -31.28 11.59 15.27
CA LEU A 290 -29.85 11.58 15.55
C LEU A 290 -29.12 11.31 14.24
N SER A 291 -28.16 12.17 13.88
CA SER A 291 -27.37 11.98 12.67
C SER A 291 -26.62 10.65 12.77
N LYS A 292 -26.65 9.81 11.71
CA LYS A 292 -25.95 8.52 11.69
C LYS A 292 -24.48 8.65 12.08
N LEU A 293 -23.86 9.81 11.83
CA LEU A 293 -22.49 10.12 12.23
C LEU A 293 -22.30 10.24 13.75
N GLU A 294 -23.31 10.69 14.49
CA GLU A 294 -23.27 10.86 15.96
C GLU A 294 -23.34 9.52 16.72
N GLY A 295 -23.90 8.50 16.05
CA GLY A 295 -23.96 7.11 16.52
C GLY A 295 -22.62 6.38 16.48
N TYR A 296 -21.60 6.90 15.79
CA TYR A 296 -20.27 6.30 15.76
C TYR A 296 -19.31 7.03 16.71
N LYS A 297 -18.53 6.26 17.48
CA LYS A 297 -17.39 6.78 18.25
C LYS A 297 -16.11 6.33 17.55
N ILE A 298 -15.38 7.28 17.00
CA ILE A 298 -13.98 7.04 16.63
C ILE A 298 -13.23 6.81 17.94
N LYS A 299 -12.79 5.57 18.18
CA LYS A 299 -11.93 5.30 19.32
C LYS A 299 -10.54 5.81 18.94
N GLN A 300 -10.16 6.95 19.50
CA GLN A 300 -8.75 7.34 19.48
C GLN A 300 -7.96 6.21 20.13
N GLU A 301 -6.93 5.70 19.44
CA GLU A 301 -6.06 4.64 19.96
C GLU A 301 -5.34 5.07 21.24
N PHE A 302 -5.22 6.40 21.44
CA PHE A 302 -4.60 7.05 22.58
C PHE A 302 -5.61 7.95 23.30
N PRO A 303 -5.77 7.85 24.64
CA PRO A 303 -6.61 8.76 25.40
C PRO A 303 -6.16 10.22 25.25
N ALA A 304 -7.10 11.14 25.07
CA ALA A 304 -6.81 12.58 24.95
C ALA A 304 -6.06 13.14 26.17
N GLY A 305 -6.32 12.62 27.37
CA GLY A 305 -5.57 12.97 28.58
C GLY A 305 -4.09 12.62 28.49
N ASP A 306 -3.76 11.46 27.94
CA ASP A 306 -2.36 11.02 27.77
C ASP A 306 -1.64 11.89 26.72
N ILE A 307 -2.34 12.28 25.65
CA ILE A 307 -1.81 13.21 24.65
C ILE A 307 -1.50 14.58 25.29
N ALA A 308 -2.41 15.09 26.13
CA ALA A 308 -2.22 16.36 26.82
C ALA A 308 -1.02 16.31 27.79
N ILE A 309 -0.84 15.21 28.52
CA ILE A 309 0.31 15.01 29.41
C ILE A 309 1.61 15.01 28.62
N ILE A 310 1.69 14.23 27.53
CA ILE A 310 2.89 14.17 26.67
C ILE A 310 3.17 15.55 26.07
N GLY A 311 2.12 16.26 25.63
CA GLY A 311 2.24 17.60 25.09
C GLY A 311 2.80 18.59 26.12
N PHE A 312 2.35 18.51 27.37
CA PHE A 312 2.89 19.33 28.46
C PHE A 312 4.37 19.04 28.74
N TYR A 313 4.78 17.76 28.74
CA TYR A 313 6.20 17.41 28.89
C TYR A 313 7.06 17.98 27.76
N LEU A 314 6.59 17.88 26.51
CA LEU A 314 7.31 18.37 25.32
C LEU A 314 7.39 19.90 25.20
N GLN A 315 6.64 20.65 26.01
CA GLN A 315 6.82 22.09 26.14
C GLN A 315 8.11 22.47 26.86
N ASN A 316 8.69 21.55 27.64
CA ASN A 316 9.98 21.76 28.31
C ASN A 316 11.05 20.79 27.78
N PRO A 317 11.58 21.04 26.56
CA PRO A 317 12.54 20.15 25.91
C PRO A 317 13.85 19.98 26.70
N LEU A 318 14.28 21.01 27.44
CA LEU A 318 15.49 20.95 28.27
C LEU A 318 15.37 19.94 29.41
N ASN A 319 14.21 19.88 30.07
CA ASN A 319 13.97 18.91 31.11
C ASN A 319 13.98 17.47 30.57
N ILE A 320 13.39 17.24 29.39
CA ILE A 320 13.40 15.93 28.73
C ILE A 320 14.84 15.51 28.41
N ALA A 321 15.62 16.42 27.82
CA ALA A 321 17.02 16.16 27.49
C ALA A 321 17.83 15.75 28.74
N LYS A 322 17.66 16.50 29.84
CA LYS A 322 18.34 16.21 31.13
C LYS A 322 17.85 14.94 31.82
N MET A 323 16.60 14.54 31.63
CA MET A 323 16.09 13.26 32.16
C MET A 323 16.74 12.06 31.47
N ILE A 324 17.06 12.17 30.18
CA ILE A 324 17.75 11.11 29.43
C ILE A 324 19.25 11.19 29.66
N CYS A 325 19.84 12.38 29.53
CA CYS A 325 21.28 12.61 29.67
C CYS A 325 21.53 13.84 30.55
N PRO A 326 21.76 13.67 31.87
CA PRO A 326 21.94 14.78 32.81
C PRO A 326 23.11 15.72 32.48
N GLU A 327 24.13 15.20 31.77
CA GLU A 327 25.35 15.90 31.41
C GLU A 327 25.23 16.70 30.10
N ILE A 328 24.08 16.65 29.41
CA ILE A 328 23.91 17.35 28.15
C ILE A 328 23.98 18.88 28.34
N ASP A 329 24.75 19.53 27.47
CA ASP A 329 24.82 20.97 27.41
C ASP A 329 23.45 21.55 27.00
N PRO A 330 22.81 22.38 27.85
CA PRO A 330 21.56 23.03 27.50
C PRO A 330 21.62 23.86 26.22
N GLU A 331 22.77 24.47 25.91
CA GLU A 331 22.93 25.30 24.72
C GLU A 331 22.86 24.46 23.44
N LEU A 332 23.46 23.27 23.44
CA LEU A 332 23.36 22.32 22.33
C LEU A 332 21.90 21.91 22.06
N VAL A 333 21.10 21.76 23.12
CA VAL A 333 19.67 21.43 22.99
C VAL A 333 18.91 22.59 22.36
N LEU A 334 19.12 23.82 22.83
CA LEU A 334 18.48 25.01 22.28
C LEU A 334 18.87 25.24 20.82
N GLN A 335 20.15 25.12 20.49
CA GLN A 335 20.65 25.23 19.12
C GLN A 335 20.03 24.16 18.21
N SER A 336 19.93 22.91 18.68
CA SER A 336 19.34 21.82 17.91
C SER A 336 17.84 22.03 17.64
N ILE A 337 17.10 22.63 18.60
CA ILE A 337 15.70 23.00 18.39
C ILE A 337 15.57 24.07 17.31
N VAL A 338 16.47 25.08 17.30
CA VAL A 338 16.49 26.10 16.25
C VAL A 338 16.79 25.47 14.88
N ASN A 339 17.74 24.55 14.80
CA ASN A 339 18.12 23.91 13.53
C ASN A 339 16.96 23.17 12.87
N VAL A 340 16.14 22.46 13.66
CA VAL A 340 14.99 21.70 13.14
C VAL A 340 13.80 22.59 12.78
N GLN A 341 13.79 23.90 13.08
CA GLN A 341 12.71 24.81 12.67
C GLN A 341 12.56 24.91 11.15
N SER A 342 13.63 24.63 10.41
CA SER A 342 13.58 24.47 8.95
C SER A 342 12.56 23.42 8.48
N LEU A 343 12.19 22.46 9.34
CA LEU A 343 11.18 21.44 9.08
C LEU A 343 9.75 21.89 9.40
N ASP A 344 9.53 23.11 9.89
CA ASP A 344 8.18 23.59 10.23
C ASP A 344 7.26 23.72 9.02
N VAL A 345 7.82 23.99 7.84
CA VAL A 345 7.09 24.00 6.57
C VAL A 345 7.23 22.70 5.77
N GLU A 346 8.17 21.84 6.13
CA GLU A 346 8.48 20.61 5.40
C GLU A 346 7.81 19.36 5.98
N GLN A 347 7.79 18.27 5.22
CA GLN A 347 7.26 16.99 5.70
C GLN A 347 8.27 16.28 6.61
N ILE A 348 7.81 15.85 7.80
CA ILE A 348 8.59 14.95 8.67
C ILE A 348 8.36 13.51 8.18
N TRP A 349 9.45 12.83 7.85
CA TRP A 349 9.40 11.48 7.29
C TRP A 349 9.36 10.42 8.39
N LYS A 350 8.70 9.31 8.11
CA LYS A 350 8.58 8.16 9.02
C LYS A 350 9.90 7.70 9.67
N PRO A 351 11.04 7.56 8.94
CA PRO A 351 12.31 7.19 9.57
C PRO A 351 12.77 8.17 10.67
N GLN A 352 12.53 9.47 10.51
CA GLN A 352 12.85 10.48 11.53
C GLN A 352 11.98 10.30 12.78
N THR A 353 10.67 10.06 12.60
CA THR A 353 9.75 9.78 13.71
C THR A 353 10.11 8.49 14.45
N VAL A 354 10.49 7.43 13.74
CA VAL A 354 10.91 6.16 14.37
C VAL A 354 12.20 6.33 15.15
N LEU A 355 13.15 7.12 14.64
CA LEU A 355 14.39 7.42 15.34
C LEU A 355 14.13 8.22 16.64
N MET A 356 13.24 9.21 16.61
CA MET A 356 12.78 9.91 17.83
C MET A 356 12.14 8.95 18.83
N GLN A 357 11.30 8.03 18.36
CA GLN A 357 10.64 7.04 19.20
C GLN A 357 11.64 6.13 19.92
N TRP A 358 12.76 5.78 19.28
CA TRP A 358 13.79 4.97 19.91
C TRP A 358 14.50 5.74 21.01
N VAL A 359 14.96 6.96 20.70
CA VAL A 359 15.76 7.77 21.62
C VAL A 359 14.94 8.26 22.82
N LEU A 360 13.69 8.67 22.62
CA LEU A 360 12.85 9.22 23.68
C LEU A 360 12.03 8.16 24.44
N SER A 361 12.19 6.87 24.11
CA SER A 361 11.36 5.77 24.65
C SER A 361 11.37 5.63 26.16
N SER A 362 12.43 6.09 26.84
CA SER A 362 12.59 6.03 28.29
C SER A 362 11.73 7.06 29.04
N VAL A 363 11.36 8.16 28.38
CA VAL A 363 10.66 9.30 28.99
C VAL A 363 9.30 9.57 28.36
N ILE A 364 9.14 9.27 27.07
CA ILE A 364 7.89 9.45 26.34
C ILE A 364 7.47 8.12 25.71
N PRO A 365 6.21 7.68 25.91
CA PRO A 365 5.68 6.51 25.23
C PRO A 365 5.80 6.67 23.71
N PRO A 366 6.47 5.74 22.99
CA PRO A 366 6.72 5.89 21.55
C PRO A 366 5.47 6.17 20.70
N ARG A 367 4.35 5.54 21.02
CA ARG A 367 3.08 5.76 20.30
C ARG A 367 2.51 7.16 20.50
N GLY A 368 2.77 7.79 21.65
CA GLY A 368 2.27 9.13 21.94
C GLY A 368 2.86 10.20 21.02
N LEU A 369 4.09 10.00 20.53
CA LEU A 369 4.74 10.89 19.55
C LEU A 369 4.02 10.95 18.20
N LEU A 370 3.11 10.01 17.89
CA LEU A 370 2.32 10.02 16.65
C LEU A 370 1.08 10.92 16.74
N HIS A 371 0.75 11.42 17.94
CA HIS A 371 -0.50 12.13 18.22
C HIS A 371 -0.30 13.56 18.73
N ILE A 372 0.94 14.04 18.74
CA ILE A 372 1.29 15.40 19.17
C ILE A 372 1.28 16.37 17.98
N SER A 373 1.21 17.67 18.27
CA SER A 373 1.25 18.70 17.24
C SER A 373 2.62 18.78 16.56
N LYS A 374 2.68 19.38 15.36
CA LYS A 374 3.93 19.57 14.61
C LYS A 374 4.97 20.34 15.41
N ALA A 375 4.58 21.44 16.05
CA ALA A 375 5.47 22.24 16.90
C ALA A 375 6.12 21.42 18.03
N LEU A 376 5.34 20.58 18.71
CA LEU A 376 5.86 19.70 19.77
C LEU A 376 6.72 18.57 19.20
N SER A 377 6.42 18.09 18.00
CA SER A 377 7.25 17.12 17.28
C SER A 377 8.61 17.72 16.93
N LEU A 378 8.68 18.98 16.52
CA LEU A 378 9.94 19.69 16.28
C LEU A 378 10.75 19.84 17.58
N ASN A 379 10.11 20.16 18.71
CA ASN A 379 10.80 20.15 20.01
C ASN A 379 11.41 18.77 20.31
N ALA A 380 10.64 17.70 20.10
CA ALA A 380 11.11 16.32 20.28
C ALA A 380 12.29 15.98 19.33
N MET A 381 12.22 16.43 18.07
CA MET A 381 13.29 16.28 17.08
C MET A 381 14.56 17.03 17.49
N GLY A 382 14.42 18.27 17.96
CA GLY A 382 15.54 19.08 18.44
C GLY A 382 16.25 18.42 19.62
N VAL A 383 15.48 17.94 20.60
CA VAL A 383 16.03 17.18 21.75
C VAL A 383 16.74 15.90 21.30
N THR A 384 16.11 15.14 20.41
CA THR A 384 16.69 13.90 19.89
C THR A 384 17.96 14.17 19.10
N SER A 385 17.99 15.21 18.27
CA SER A 385 19.17 15.64 17.51
C SER A 385 20.32 16.00 18.44
N ALA A 386 20.04 16.77 19.50
CA ALA A 386 21.04 17.16 20.50
C ALA A 386 21.61 15.94 21.26
N LEU A 387 20.75 15.01 21.67
CA LEU A 387 21.17 13.78 22.36
C LEU A 387 22.05 12.89 21.47
N LEU A 388 21.64 12.68 20.22
CA LEU A 388 22.43 11.94 19.23
C LEU A 388 23.77 12.61 18.98
N TRP A 389 23.79 13.94 18.86
CA TRP A 389 25.03 14.70 18.67
C TRP A 389 25.97 14.57 19.87
N HIS A 390 25.46 14.77 21.08
CA HIS A 390 26.23 14.66 22.32
C HIS A 390 26.85 13.27 22.50
N ARG A 391 26.11 12.21 22.14
CA ARG A 391 26.58 10.82 22.21
C ARG A 391 27.41 10.36 21.00
N GLY A 392 27.74 11.26 20.08
CA GLY A 392 28.64 11.00 18.96
C GLY A 392 27.99 10.33 17.74
N HIS A 393 26.66 10.28 17.67
CA HIS A 393 25.89 9.79 16.52
C HIS A 393 25.60 10.93 15.54
N TYR A 394 26.65 11.61 15.07
CA TYR A 394 26.56 12.85 14.28
C TYR A 394 25.72 12.73 13.01
N GLU A 395 25.90 11.66 12.24
CA GLU A 395 25.18 11.45 10.99
C GLU A 395 23.68 11.15 11.21
N LEU A 396 23.34 10.43 12.29
CA LEU A 396 21.94 10.18 12.66
C LEU A 396 21.26 11.47 13.12
N ALA A 397 21.98 12.33 13.86
CA ALA A 397 21.51 13.67 14.20
C ALA A 397 21.28 14.53 12.93
N GLY A 398 22.22 14.47 11.98
CA GLY A 398 22.10 15.11 10.67
C GLY A 398 20.85 14.68 9.92
N LEU A 399 20.65 13.37 9.72
CA LEU A 399 19.49 12.79 9.05
C LEU A 399 18.17 13.13 9.76
N LEU A 400 18.17 13.22 11.08
CA LEU A 400 16.99 13.60 11.84
C LEU A 400 16.55 15.03 11.52
N SER A 401 17.49 15.95 11.39
CA SER A 401 17.20 17.37 11.08
C SER A 401 16.99 17.66 9.59
N ALA A 402 17.29 16.71 8.70
CA ALA A 402 17.36 16.95 7.27
C ALA A 402 15.98 17.07 6.59
N THR A 403 15.93 17.85 5.51
CA THR A 403 14.77 17.95 4.61
C THR A 403 14.98 17.05 3.39
N GLU A 404 13.90 16.48 2.83
CA GLU A 404 14.01 15.75 1.57
C GLU A 404 14.32 16.71 0.41
N GLN A 405 15.20 16.29 -0.50
CA GLN A 405 15.47 17.00 -1.74
C GLN A 405 14.82 16.25 -2.90
N LEU A 406 13.72 16.80 -3.43
CA LEU A 406 13.10 16.32 -4.67
C LEU A 406 13.97 16.78 -5.86
N ASN A 407 14.83 15.92 -6.39
CA ASN A 407 15.55 16.23 -7.62
C ASN A 407 14.58 16.22 -8.80
N GLN A 408 14.42 17.37 -9.48
CA GLN A 408 13.69 17.44 -10.74
C GLN A 408 14.56 17.14 -11.97
N GLU A 409 15.90 17.23 -11.92
CA GLU A 409 16.71 17.17 -13.16
C GLU A 409 18.07 16.45 -13.09
N GLU A 410 18.58 16.01 -11.94
CA GLU A 410 19.87 15.30 -11.87
C GLU A 410 19.77 13.96 -11.13
N LEU A 411 19.78 12.88 -11.92
CA LEU A 411 19.81 11.50 -11.47
C LEU A 411 21.25 11.17 -11.03
N LEU A 412 21.59 11.51 -9.79
CA LEU A 412 22.85 11.08 -9.19
C LEU A 412 22.72 9.66 -8.66
N LEU A 413 23.57 8.78 -9.18
CA LEU A 413 23.88 7.43 -8.69
C LEU A 413 24.53 7.51 -7.28
N GLY A 414 23.78 7.98 -6.29
CA GLY A 414 24.15 7.86 -4.87
C GLY A 414 23.89 6.42 -4.42
N GLY A 415 24.91 5.76 -3.88
CA GLY A 415 24.95 4.31 -3.61
C GLY A 415 23.65 3.74 -3.07
N THR A 416 22.88 3.11 -3.96
CA THR A 416 21.67 2.39 -3.63
C THR A 416 22.05 1.14 -2.83
N ASP A 417 21.46 1.06 -1.63
CA ASP A 417 21.66 0.09 -0.56
C ASP A 417 22.85 0.31 0.38
N SER A 418 22.53 0.44 1.67
CA SER A 418 23.41 0.09 2.78
C SER A 418 23.85 -1.37 2.66
N ARG A 419 24.89 -1.64 1.87
CA ARG A 419 25.45 -2.99 1.69
C ARG A 419 26.16 -3.51 2.93
N ALA A 420 26.59 -2.62 3.83
CA ALA A 420 27.21 -3.03 5.08
C ALA A 420 26.17 -3.75 5.94
N ARG A 421 26.44 -5.01 6.24
CA ARG A 421 25.63 -5.82 7.15
C ARG A 421 25.96 -5.42 8.59
N ILE A 422 24.98 -5.56 9.49
CA ILE A 422 25.22 -5.49 10.94
C ILE A 422 26.35 -6.47 11.26
N THR A 423 27.36 -6.01 12.00
CA THR A 423 28.52 -6.85 12.31
C THR A 423 28.10 -8.03 13.18
N ARG A 424 28.87 -9.13 13.14
CA ARG A 424 28.58 -10.32 13.94
C ARG A 424 28.53 -10.00 15.43
N GLU A 425 29.47 -9.19 15.92
CA GLU A 425 29.54 -8.76 17.32
C GLU A 425 28.29 -7.97 17.74
N GLN A 426 27.86 -7.02 16.91
CA GLN A 426 26.62 -6.28 17.16
C GLN A 426 25.39 -7.19 17.13
N MET A 427 25.34 -8.14 16.20
CA MET A 427 24.25 -9.11 16.11
C MET A 427 24.17 -9.98 17.37
N GLU A 428 25.31 -10.46 17.86
CA GLU A 428 25.40 -11.24 19.11
C GLU A 428 24.93 -10.41 20.31
N GLN A 429 25.26 -9.11 20.38
CA GLN A 429 24.75 -8.21 21.41
C GLN A 429 23.24 -7.96 21.29
N LEU A 430 22.72 -7.76 20.08
CA LEU A 430 21.30 -7.58 19.83
C LEU A 430 20.50 -8.85 20.19
N ASP A 431 21.06 -10.05 19.96
CA ASP A 431 20.43 -11.32 20.34
C ASP A 431 20.31 -11.48 21.87
N VAL A 432 21.27 -10.94 22.62
CA VAL A 432 21.20 -10.90 24.09
C VAL A 432 20.17 -9.86 24.57
N LEU A 433 20.17 -8.66 23.97
CA LEU A 433 19.33 -7.54 24.40
C LEU A 433 17.85 -7.68 23.97
N TYR A 434 17.60 -8.35 22.85
CA TYR A 434 16.27 -8.54 22.26
C TYR A 434 15.96 -10.02 21.98
N PRO A 435 15.87 -10.87 23.03
CA PRO A 435 15.84 -12.33 22.87
C PRO A 435 14.50 -12.89 22.34
N PHE A 436 13.43 -12.08 22.33
CA PHE A 436 12.08 -12.54 22.04
C PHE A 436 11.66 -12.26 20.58
N SER A 437 11.76 -13.27 19.72
CA SER A 437 11.23 -13.23 18.35
C SER A 437 9.75 -13.66 18.29
N ARG A 438 8.96 -13.09 17.37
CA ARG A 438 7.58 -13.54 17.12
C ARG A 438 7.57 -14.96 16.54
N LYS A 439 6.63 -15.81 16.97
CA LYS A 439 6.42 -17.13 16.36
C LYS A 439 5.90 -16.93 14.92
N PRO A 440 6.48 -17.61 13.91
CA PRO A 440 5.94 -17.55 12.55
C PRO A 440 4.50 -18.08 12.55
N VAL A 441 3.59 -17.32 11.96
CA VAL A 441 2.19 -17.70 11.81
C VAL A 441 2.06 -18.48 10.49
N GLY A 442 2.06 -19.82 10.57
CA GLY A 442 1.80 -20.69 9.41
C GLY A 442 2.77 -21.86 9.27
N LYS A 443 2.40 -22.85 8.43
CA LYS A 443 3.21 -24.05 8.10
C LYS A 443 4.32 -23.76 7.07
N GLN A 444 4.81 -22.52 6.96
CA GLN A 444 5.93 -22.23 6.07
C GLN A 444 7.25 -22.63 6.75
N LYS A 445 8.10 -23.29 5.96
CA LYS A 445 9.42 -23.84 6.34
C LYS A 445 10.21 -22.86 7.19
N VAL A 446 10.92 -23.39 8.18
CA VAL A 446 11.84 -22.73 9.13
C VAL A 446 12.58 -21.55 8.49
N ILE A 447 11.95 -20.37 8.47
CA ILE A 447 12.64 -19.11 8.18
C ILE A 447 13.50 -18.87 9.42
N LYS A 448 14.80 -18.70 9.21
CA LYS A 448 15.77 -18.38 10.26
C LYS A 448 15.20 -17.22 11.06
N ARG A 449 14.94 -17.42 12.37
CA ARG A 449 14.35 -16.39 13.23
C ARG A 449 15.27 -15.18 13.20
N LEU A 450 14.84 -14.10 12.56
CA LEU A 450 15.56 -12.84 12.57
C LEU A 450 15.25 -12.13 13.90
N ASN A 451 16.27 -11.49 14.45
CA ASN A 451 16.11 -10.68 15.66
C ASN A 451 15.20 -9.49 15.35
N PRO A 452 14.18 -9.20 16.19
CA PRO A 452 13.25 -8.10 15.92
C PRO A 452 13.93 -6.72 15.86
N ALA A 453 15.03 -6.51 16.59
CA ALA A 453 15.81 -5.28 16.51
C ALA A 453 16.57 -5.19 15.18
N ALA A 454 17.13 -6.30 14.69
CA ALA A 454 17.77 -6.34 13.38
C ALA A 454 16.77 -6.05 12.25
N GLU A 455 15.55 -6.61 12.32
CA GLU A 455 14.48 -6.28 11.37
C GLU A 455 14.09 -4.80 11.43
N ALA A 456 14.02 -4.22 12.63
CA ALA A 456 13.72 -2.80 12.81
C ALA A 456 14.83 -1.89 12.25
N ILE A 457 16.09 -2.24 12.47
CA ILE A 457 17.27 -1.55 11.92
C ILE A 457 17.25 -1.61 10.39
N ASP A 458 17.03 -2.78 9.80
CA ASP A 458 16.94 -2.94 8.35
C ASP A 458 15.82 -2.09 7.76
N SER A 459 14.65 -2.06 8.42
CA SER A 459 13.50 -1.25 8.02
C SER A 459 13.81 0.25 8.06
N VAL A 460 14.40 0.75 9.15
CA VAL A 460 14.76 2.18 9.28
C VAL A 460 15.86 2.58 8.29
N ALA A 461 16.89 1.74 8.13
CA ALA A 461 17.96 1.98 7.15
C ALA A 461 17.41 2.06 5.72
N SER A 462 16.50 1.15 5.34
CA SER A 462 15.85 1.16 4.04
C SER A 462 14.99 2.41 3.84
N MET A 463 14.27 2.84 4.87
CA MET A 463 13.48 4.08 4.81
C MET A 463 14.35 5.32 4.63
N PHE A 464 15.49 5.45 5.31
CA PHE A 464 16.42 6.57 5.07
C PHE A 464 17.06 6.52 3.69
N SER A 465 17.44 5.33 3.22
CA SER A 465 18.10 5.14 1.91
C SER A 465 17.16 5.40 0.72
N GLY A 466 15.83 5.43 0.95
CA GLY A 466 14.84 5.72 -0.08
C GLY A 466 14.70 7.19 -0.46
N HIS A 467 15.44 8.10 0.21
CA HIS A 467 15.35 9.54 0.01
C HIS A 467 16.75 10.17 -0.10
N ASP A 468 16.84 11.27 -0.87
CA ASP A 468 17.99 12.17 -0.88
C ASP A 468 17.76 13.28 0.17
N TRP A 469 18.77 13.56 0.99
CA TRP A 469 18.63 14.46 2.13
C TRP A 469 19.43 15.75 1.95
N LYS A 470 18.87 16.85 2.46
CA LYS A 470 19.58 18.12 2.63
C LYS A 470 19.70 18.43 4.12
N LEU A 471 20.93 18.47 4.61
CA LEU A 471 21.26 18.78 6.00
C LEU A 471 20.96 20.24 6.33
N THR A 472 20.24 20.44 7.43
CA THR A 472 19.81 21.75 7.93
C THR A 472 20.68 22.26 9.07
N LEU A 473 21.61 21.42 9.56
CA LEU A 473 22.55 21.76 10.62
C LEU A 473 23.44 22.98 10.28
N PRO A 474 24.04 23.64 11.30
CA PRO A 474 25.04 24.67 11.11
C PRO A 474 26.26 24.15 10.35
N SER A 475 26.96 25.03 9.63
CA SER A 475 28.08 24.65 8.76
C SER A 475 29.20 23.91 9.51
N GLU A 476 29.47 24.26 10.77
CA GLU A 476 30.43 23.58 11.65
C GLU A 476 30.06 22.12 11.92
N MET A 477 28.76 21.84 12.11
CA MET A 477 28.25 20.50 12.30
C MET A 477 28.25 19.70 10.99
N ILE A 478 27.96 20.38 9.87
CA ILE A 478 28.01 19.76 8.54
C ILE A 478 29.42 19.34 8.18
N GLU A 479 30.43 20.18 8.45
CA GLU A 479 31.84 19.85 8.22
C GLU A 479 32.25 18.56 8.94
N LYS A 480 31.74 18.35 10.17
CA LYS A 480 32.01 17.12 10.93
C LYS A 480 31.36 15.86 10.33
N ILE A 481 30.30 16.01 9.55
CA ILE A 481 29.58 14.90 8.89
C ILE A 481 30.17 14.63 7.49
N THR A 482 30.33 15.68 6.68
CA THR A 482 30.66 15.56 5.25
C THR A 482 32.12 15.85 4.91
N GLY A 483 32.89 16.38 5.87
CA GLY A 483 34.22 16.94 5.63
C GLY A 483 34.21 18.26 4.84
N ASN A 484 33.04 18.81 4.51
CA ASN A 484 32.91 20.06 3.75
C ASN A 484 31.73 20.91 4.27
N PRO A 485 31.99 22.09 4.86
CA PRO A 485 30.95 22.93 5.45
C PRO A 485 29.86 23.41 4.47
N ASN A 486 30.17 23.43 3.17
CA ASN A 486 29.23 23.87 2.13
C ASN A 486 28.41 22.72 1.52
N ASN A 487 28.82 21.47 1.73
CA ASN A 487 28.10 20.33 1.19
C ASN A 487 26.93 19.94 2.11
N ARG A 488 25.77 20.53 1.85
CA ARG A 488 24.53 20.22 2.58
C ARG A 488 23.79 19.01 2.01
N ARG A 489 24.14 18.56 0.81
CA ARG A 489 23.52 17.37 0.22
C ARG A 489 24.14 16.14 0.85
N TYR A 490 23.30 15.23 1.31
CA TYR A 490 23.72 14.06 2.06
C TYR A 490 22.96 12.83 1.62
N ALA A 491 23.69 11.86 1.08
CA ALA A 491 23.18 10.52 0.86
C ALA A 491 23.34 9.72 2.15
N THR A 492 22.40 8.80 2.40
CA THR A 492 22.48 7.91 3.57
C THR A 492 23.80 7.12 3.54
N PRO A 493 24.55 7.07 4.66
CA PRO A 493 25.87 6.45 4.68
C PRO A 493 25.78 4.93 4.46
N TYR A 494 26.78 4.35 3.80
CA TYR A 494 26.80 2.94 3.40
C TYR A 494 26.74 1.96 4.60
N ASP A 495 27.16 2.43 5.78
CA ASP A 495 27.22 1.73 7.06
C ASP A 495 26.10 2.16 8.03
N ILE A 496 25.02 2.79 7.54
CA ILE A 496 23.87 3.22 8.35
C ILE A 496 23.32 2.11 9.25
N LYS A 497 23.30 0.84 8.78
CA LYS A 497 22.87 -0.31 9.59
C LYS A 497 23.76 -0.54 10.80
N ILE A 498 25.07 -0.37 10.65
CA ILE A 498 26.05 -0.50 11.74
C ILE A 498 25.85 0.62 12.76
N LYS A 499 25.58 1.85 12.30
CA LYS A 499 25.33 3.01 13.17
C LYS A 499 24.01 2.88 13.94
N LEU A 500 22.93 2.49 13.27
CA LEU A 500 21.64 2.21 13.91
C LEU A 500 21.73 1.03 14.89
N ALA A 501 22.51 -0.01 14.57
CA ALA A 501 22.75 -1.12 15.50
C ALA A 501 23.50 -0.65 16.77
N LYS A 502 24.54 0.18 16.61
CA LYS A 502 25.26 0.78 17.74
C LYS A 502 24.30 1.59 18.63
N LEU A 503 23.47 2.45 18.03
CA LEU A 503 22.47 3.21 18.76
C LEU A 503 21.47 2.31 19.51
N ALA A 504 20.92 1.30 18.85
CA ALA A 504 19.95 0.38 19.45
C ALA A 504 20.55 -0.38 20.65
N ILE A 505 21.81 -0.81 20.52
CA ILE A 505 22.56 -1.45 21.60
C ILE A 505 22.71 -0.49 22.78
N GLU A 506 23.21 0.73 22.56
CA GLU A 506 23.42 1.73 23.62
C GLU A 506 22.13 2.08 24.38
N LEU A 507 21.01 2.21 23.66
CA LEU A 507 19.69 2.46 24.24
C LEU A 507 19.24 1.28 25.11
N ALA A 508 19.39 0.04 24.63
CA ALA A 508 18.99 -1.16 25.36
C ALA A 508 19.91 -1.49 26.55
N SER A 509 21.21 -1.23 26.44
CA SER A 509 22.17 -1.38 27.54
C SER A 509 22.10 -0.24 28.56
N ARG A 510 21.25 0.78 28.34
CA ARG A 510 21.14 2.00 29.17
C ARG A 510 22.47 2.73 29.35
N THR A 511 23.32 2.66 28.34
CA THR A 511 24.59 3.40 28.26
C THR A 511 24.44 4.67 27.40
N PHE A 512 23.31 4.82 26.72
CA PHE A 512 22.91 5.99 25.95
C PHE A 512 22.64 7.23 26.80
#